data_AF-A0A8S9WNF9-F1
#
_entry.id   AF-A0A8S9WNF9-F1
#
_cell.length_a   1.000
_cell.length_b   1.000
_cell.length_c   1.000
_cell.angle_alpha   90.00
_cell.angle_beta   90.00
_cell.angle_gamma   90.00
#
_symmetry.space_group_name_H-M   'P 1'
#
loop_
_entity.id
_entity.type
_entity.pdbx_description
1 polymer ?
#
loop_
_entity_poly.entity_id
_entity_poly.type
_entity_poly.pdbx_seq_one_letter_code
_entity_poly.pdbx_strand_id
1 'polypeptide(L)'
;MMAQAAVIRAHNRAQAKGSDPRVATCRGKLQNKRSKLNQEINKELRLRAGAENLFKATNNRKLKETVALELSFVNSNLQLLKEQLAELNSSVEIYQGESSEPVMPMIPLGLKETKEIDFSEPFKDFILEHYSEEGNKYTKAISDFMDLRQAMR
;
A
#
# COMPACT_ATOMS: atom_id res chain seq x y z
N MET A 1 25.70 -5.78 -28.94
CA MET A 1 25.08 -6.94 -28.25
C MET A 1 24.79 -6.71 -26.77
N MET A 2 25.71 -6.14 -25.98
CA MET A 2 25.51 -5.99 -24.52
C MET A 2 24.36 -5.03 -24.11
N ALA A 3 24.16 -3.92 -24.84
CA ALA A 3 23.09 -2.96 -24.55
C ALA A 3 21.69 -3.57 -24.74
N GLN A 4 21.50 -4.39 -25.77
CA GLN A 4 20.22 -5.02 -26.08
C GLN A 4 19.85 -6.09 -25.04
N ALA A 5 20.84 -6.85 -24.57
CA ALA A 5 20.67 -7.83 -23.50
C ALA A 5 20.37 -7.19 -22.13
N ALA A 6 20.87 -5.97 -21.87
CA ALA A 6 20.54 -5.21 -20.67
C ALA A 6 19.10 -4.67 -20.70
N VAL A 7 18.66 -4.17 -21.86
CA VAL A 7 17.27 -3.71 -22.05
C VAL A 7 16.28 -4.86 -21.90
N ILE A 8 16.57 -6.04 -22.48
CA ILE A 8 15.72 -7.22 -22.34
C ILE A 8 15.64 -7.70 -20.88
N ARG A 9 16.77 -7.72 -20.17
CA ARG A 9 16.79 -8.07 -18.74
C ARG A 9 16.02 -7.08 -17.86
N ALA A 10 16.15 -5.78 -18.13
CA ALA A 10 15.38 -4.76 -17.41
C ALA A 10 13.87 -4.89 -17.69
N HIS A 11 13.50 -5.20 -18.94
CA HIS A 11 12.11 -5.40 -19.35
C HIS A 11 11.48 -6.63 -18.66
N ASN A 12 12.16 -7.78 -18.68
CA ASN A 12 11.68 -9.00 -18.03
C ASN A 12 11.57 -8.82 -16.50
N ARG A 13 12.51 -8.07 -15.89
CA ARG A 13 12.47 -7.76 -14.45
C ARG A 13 11.35 -6.78 -14.09
N ALA A 14 10.98 -5.88 -14.99
CA ALA A 14 9.84 -4.98 -14.82
C ALA A 14 8.51 -5.74 -14.95
N GLN A 15 8.39 -6.66 -15.92
CA GLN A 15 7.24 -7.55 -16.08
C GLN A 15 7.04 -8.47 -14.87
N ALA A 16 8.12 -9.11 -14.38
CA ALA A 16 8.08 -9.95 -13.17
C ALA A 16 7.66 -9.18 -11.90
N LYS A 17 7.81 -7.85 -11.88
CA LYS A 17 7.37 -6.97 -10.77
C LYS A 17 5.99 -6.32 -11.02
N GLY A 18 5.26 -6.74 -12.06
CA GLY A 18 3.96 -6.15 -12.43
C GLY A 18 4.05 -4.68 -12.87
N SER A 19 5.22 -4.27 -13.35
CA SER A 19 5.60 -2.89 -13.68
C SER A 19 5.96 -2.76 -15.17
N ASP A 20 5.29 -3.48 -16.06
CA ASP A 20 5.49 -3.31 -17.50
C ASP A 20 5.14 -1.86 -17.90
N PRO A 21 6.07 -1.06 -18.43
CA PRO A 21 5.80 0.31 -18.85
C PRO A 21 4.83 0.42 -20.04
N ARG A 22 4.65 -0.66 -20.82
CA ARG A 22 3.79 -0.69 -22.01
C ARG A 22 2.37 -1.15 -21.73
N VAL A 23 2.17 -1.89 -20.64
CA VAL A 23 0.85 -2.32 -20.18
C VAL A 23 0.60 -1.54 -18.90
N ALA A 24 -0.15 -0.44 -18.97
CA ALA A 24 -0.52 0.33 -17.79
C ALA A 24 -1.40 -0.55 -16.89
N THR A 25 -0.77 -1.38 -16.05
CA THR A 25 -1.44 -2.23 -15.07
C THR A 25 -2.34 -1.34 -14.21
N CYS A 26 -3.45 -1.88 -13.70
CA CYS A 26 -4.36 -1.12 -12.82
C CYS A 26 -3.59 -0.44 -11.67
N ARG A 27 -2.56 -1.13 -11.15
CA ARG A 27 -1.59 -0.61 -10.18
C ARG A 27 -0.77 0.58 -10.70
N GLY A 28 -0.22 0.51 -11.92
CA GLY A 28 0.52 1.61 -12.53
C GLY A 28 -0.33 2.87 -12.76
N LYS A 29 -1.59 2.69 -13.19
CA LYS A 29 -2.56 3.79 -13.33
C LYS A 29 -2.84 4.46 -11.97
N LEU A 30 -3.05 3.67 -10.90
CA LEU A 30 -3.26 4.22 -9.56
C LEU A 30 -2.03 4.97 -9.06
N GLN A 31 -0.84 4.40 -9.25
CA GLN A 31 0.42 5.02 -8.82
C GLN A 31 0.66 6.36 -9.54
N ASN A 32 0.30 6.47 -10.82
CA ASN A 32 0.36 7.74 -11.55
C ASN A 32 -0.60 8.78 -10.99
N LYS A 33 -1.86 8.39 -10.70
CA LYS A 33 -2.84 9.27 -10.04
C LYS A 33 -2.33 9.74 -8.67
N ARG A 34 -1.78 8.81 -7.86
CA ARG A 34 -1.21 9.09 -6.53
C ARG A 34 -0.02 10.06 -6.61
N SER A 35 0.88 9.84 -7.56
CA SER A 35 2.02 10.72 -7.81
C SER A 35 1.56 12.13 -8.18
N LYS A 36 0.56 12.25 -9.06
CA LYS A 36 -0.01 13.54 -9.46
C LYS A 36 -0.64 14.28 -8.29
N LEU A 37 -1.44 13.61 -7.46
CA LEU A 37 -2.02 14.20 -6.24
C LEU A 37 -0.94 14.70 -5.28
N ASN A 38 0.12 13.90 -5.05
CA ASN A 38 1.24 14.32 -4.21
C ASN A 38 1.98 15.56 -4.75
N GLN A 39 2.10 15.68 -6.08
CA GLN A 39 2.70 16.88 -6.69
C GLN A 39 1.83 18.12 -6.44
N GLU A 40 0.52 18.03 -6.61
CA GLU A 40 -0.41 19.13 -6.33
C GLU A 40 -0.44 19.49 -4.84
N ILE A 41 -0.45 18.51 -3.93
CA ILE A 41 -0.37 18.77 -2.48
C ILE A 41 0.90 19.54 -2.12
N ASN A 42 2.05 19.12 -2.65
CA ASN A 42 3.31 19.81 -2.41
C ASN A 42 3.32 21.23 -2.98
N LYS A 43 2.66 21.44 -4.12
CA LYS A 43 2.48 22.77 -4.71
C LYS A 43 1.61 23.66 -3.81
N GLU A 44 0.46 23.16 -3.35
CA GLU A 44 -0.42 23.90 -2.43
C GLU A 44 0.25 24.20 -1.09
N LEU A 45 1.04 23.26 -0.54
CA LEU A 45 1.84 23.53 0.67
C LEU A 45 2.82 24.69 0.48
N ARG A 46 3.49 24.76 -0.67
CA ARG A 46 4.39 25.88 -0.99
C ARG A 46 3.64 27.19 -1.16
N LEU A 47 2.49 27.17 -1.85
CA LEU A 47 1.64 28.34 -2.01
C LEU A 47 1.14 28.85 -0.65
N ARG A 48 0.71 27.94 0.23
CA ARG A 48 0.29 28.28 1.59
C ARG A 48 1.39 28.96 2.37
N ALA A 49 2.59 28.37 2.39
CA ALA A 49 3.74 28.97 3.07
C ALA A 49 4.08 30.37 2.51
N GLY A 50 4.01 30.54 1.19
CA GLY A 50 4.19 31.84 0.54
C GLY A 50 3.14 32.88 0.96
N ALA A 51 1.86 32.50 0.97
CA ALA A 51 0.75 33.35 1.39
C ALA A 51 0.83 33.70 2.88
N GLU A 52 1.16 32.74 3.76
CA GLU A 52 1.38 32.98 5.19
C GLU A 52 2.51 33.98 5.45
N ASN A 53 3.62 33.86 4.70
CA ASN A 53 4.74 34.80 4.81
C ASN A 53 4.36 36.20 4.33
N LEU A 54 3.65 36.31 3.20
CA LEU A 54 3.17 37.58 2.67
C LEU A 54 2.17 38.26 3.64
N PHE A 55 1.29 37.48 4.25
CA PHE A 55 0.33 37.96 5.25
C PHE A 55 1.03 38.55 6.48
N LYS A 56 2.11 37.90 6.94
CA LYS A 56 2.93 38.38 8.06
C LYS A 56 3.74 39.62 7.72
N ALA A 57 4.26 39.71 6.50
CA ALA A 57 5.12 40.83 6.06
C ALA A 57 4.33 42.09 5.66
N THR A 58 3.05 41.98 5.35
CA THR A 58 2.24 43.09 4.82
C THR A 58 1.59 43.92 5.91
N ASN A 59 1.78 45.25 5.86
CA ASN A 59 1.10 46.23 6.73
C ASN A 59 -0.08 46.95 6.07
N ASN A 60 -0.31 46.78 4.76
CA ASN A 60 -1.46 47.36 4.08
C ASN A 60 -2.73 46.53 4.37
N ARG A 61 -3.73 47.17 4.98
CA ARG A 61 -4.97 46.51 5.41
C ARG A 61 -5.74 45.82 4.27
N LYS A 62 -5.85 46.48 3.11
CA LYS A 62 -6.57 45.90 1.95
C LYS A 62 -5.87 44.66 1.42
N LEU A 63 -4.55 44.72 1.27
CA LEU A 63 -3.75 43.57 0.83
C LEU A 63 -3.82 42.43 1.85
N LYS A 64 -3.82 42.75 3.15
CA LYS A 64 -3.92 41.75 4.22
C LYS A 64 -5.25 40.99 4.16
N GLU A 65 -6.36 41.68 3.91
CA GLU A 65 -7.68 41.07 3.69
C GLU A 65 -7.69 40.15 2.46
N THR A 66 -7.10 40.59 1.34
CA THR A 66 -6.96 39.76 0.14
C THR A 66 -6.13 38.50 0.40
N VAL A 67 -4.98 38.63 1.05
CA VAL A 67 -4.12 37.48 1.35
C VAL A 67 -4.80 36.51 2.33
N ALA A 68 -5.60 37.01 3.28
CA ALA A 68 -6.39 36.14 4.17
C ALA A 68 -7.41 35.30 3.38
N LEU A 69 -8.10 35.90 2.40
CA LEU A 69 -9.03 35.19 1.53
C LEU A 69 -8.30 34.13 0.68
N GLU A 70 -7.19 34.48 0.04
CA GLU A 70 -6.38 33.53 -0.72
C GLU A 70 -5.86 32.37 0.14
N LEU A 71 -5.44 32.67 1.38
CA LEU A 71 -5.00 31.65 2.32
C LEU A 71 -6.14 30.68 2.67
N SER A 72 -7.37 31.16 2.79
CA SER A 72 -8.54 30.31 3.00
C SER A 72 -8.81 29.41 1.79
N PHE A 73 -8.66 29.93 0.56
CA PHE A 73 -8.82 29.15 -0.67
C PHE A 73 -7.76 28.04 -0.78
N VAL A 74 -6.49 28.37 -0.56
CA VAL A 74 -5.37 27.40 -0.55
C VAL A 74 -5.60 26.31 0.50
N ASN A 75 -6.10 26.68 1.69
CA ASN A 75 -6.41 25.70 2.73
C ASN A 75 -7.53 24.73 2.33
N SER A 76 -8.61 25.23 1.74
CA SER A 76 -9.70 24.39 1.22
C SER A 76 -9.23 23.45 0.12
N ASN A 77 -8.42 23.93 -0.82
CA ASN A 77 -7.84 23.09 -1.88
C ASN A 77 -6.92 22.00 -1.32
N LEU A 78 -6.07 22.36 -0.35
CA LEU A 78 -5.17 21.42 0.30
C LEU A 78 -5.95 20.33 1.05
N GLN A 79 -7.08 20.67 1.68
CA GLN A 79 -7.96 19.70 2.31
C GLN A 79 -8.56 18.75 1.27
N LEU A 80 -9.16 19.28 0.20
CA LEU A 80 -9.74 18.48 -0.88
C LEU A 80 -8.72 17.49 -1.47
N LEU A 81 -7.51 17.95 -1.78
CA LEU A 81 -6.46 17.09 -2.34
C LEU A 81 -6.04 15.97 -1.37
N LYS A 82 -6.02 16.24 -0.06
CA LYS A 82 -5.72 15.23 0.96
C LYS A 82 -6.83 14.20 1.09
N GLU A 83 -8.09 14.64 1.03
CA GLU A 83 -9.25 13.75 1.03
C GLU A 83 -9.24 12.84 -0.21
N GLN A 84 -9.00 13.39 -1.41
CA GLN A 84 -8.84 12.61 -2.63
C GLN A 84 -7.69 11.60 -2.56
N LEU A 85 -6.57 11.98 -1.93
CA LEU A 85 -5.45 11.06 -1.72
C LEU A 85 -5.80 9.94 -0.72
N ALA A 86 -6.56 10.25 0.33
CA ALA A 86 -7.04 9.28 1.30
C ALA A 86 -8.01 8.29 0.66
N GLU A 87 -8.98 8.78 -0.12
CA GLU A 87 -9.91 7.98 -0.92
C GLU A 87 -9.14 7.04 -1.85
N LEU A 88 -8.17 7.57 -2.60
CA LEU A 88 -7.33 6.77 -3.51
C LEU A 88 -6.55 5.67 -2.78
N ASN A 89 -6.03 5.95 -1.57
CA ASN A 89 -5.32 4.95 -0.76
C ASN A 89 -6.26 3.89 -0.16
N SER A 90 -7.55 4.22 0.03
CA SER A 90 -8.58 3.30 0.48
C SER A 90 -9.26 2.53 -0.65
N SER A 91 -9.00 2.89 -1.92
CA SER A 91 -9.63 2.24 -3.07
C SER A 91 -9.26 0.77 -3.15
N VAL A 92 -10.31 -0.06 -3.21
CA VAL A 92 -10.20 -1.52 -3.36
C VAL A 92 -10.27 -1.96 -4.82
N GLU A 93 -10.47 -1.01 -5.75
CA GLU A 93 -10.65 -1.27 -7.19
C GLU A 93 -9.47 -2.03 -7.82
N ILE A 94 -8.26 -1.92 -7.27
CA ILE A 94 -7.10 -2.68 -7.78
C ILE A 94 -7.19 -4.17 -7.44
N TYR A 95 -7.93 -4.53 -6.39
CA TYR A 95 -8.11 -5.91 -5.93
C TYR A 95 -9.31 -6.59 -6.57
N GLN A 96 -10.20 -5.81 -7.19
CA GLN A 96 -11.30 -6.31 -8.00
C GLN A 96 -10.78 -6.47 -9.43
N GLY A 97 -10.25 -7.64 -9.77
CA GLY A 97 -9.89 -7.95 -11.15
C GLY A 97 -11.14 -7.89 -12.04
N GLU A 98 -10.99 -7.51 -13.32
CA GLU A 98 -12.06 -7.60 -14.33
C GLU A 98 -12.46 -9.06 -14.67
N SER A 99 -11.99 -10.04 -13.90
CA SER A 99 -12.34 -11.45 -14.09
C SER A 99 -13.76 -11.68 -13.59
N SER A 100 -14.61 -12.28 -14.44
CA SER A 100 -15.98 -12.69 -14.08
C SER A 100 -16.03 -13.83 -13.05
N GLU A 101 -14.88 -14.33 -12.59
CA GLU A 101 -14.81 -15.34 -11.55
C GLU A 101 -14.80 -14.67 -10.16
N PRO A 102 -15.56 -15.20 -9.19
CA PRO A 102 -15.62 -14.62 -7.85
C PRO A 102 -14.23 -14.71 -7.18
N VAL A 103 -13.49 -13.61 -7.24
CA VAL A 103 -12.23 -13.46 -6.50
C VAL A 103 -12.60 -13.34 -5.03
N MET A 104 -12.09 -14.26 -4.23
CA MET A 104 -12.25 -14.25 -2.77
C MET A 104 -11.83 -12.88 -2.22
N PRO A 105 -12.67 -12.19 -1.43
CA PRO A 105 -12.34 -10.87 -0.92
C PRO A 105 -11.08 -10.95 -0.05
N MET A 106 -10.00 -10.29 -0.48
CA MET A 106 -8.77 -10.22 0.29
C MET A 106 -8.87 -9.09 1.32
N ILE A 107 -8.69 -9.43 2.60
CA ILE A 107 -8.58 -8.46 3.69
C ILE A 107 -7.10 -8.08 3.82
N PRO A 108 -6.72 -6.79 3.64
CA PRO A 108 -5.35 -6.35 3.85
C PRO A 108 -5.04 -6.41 5.35
N LEU A 109 -4.45 -7.51 5.79
CA LEU A 109 -3.85 -7.59 7.11
C LEU A 109 -2.51 -6.85 7.04
N GLY A 110 -2.37 -5.78 7.80
CA GLY A 110 -1.07 -5.13 7.99
C GLY A 110 -0.04 -6.17 8.42
N LEU A 111 1.11 -6.22 7.74
CA LEU A 111 2.23 -7.10 8.07
C LEU A 111 2.78 -6.68 9.45
N LYS A 112 2.15 -7.18 10.53
CA LYS A 112 2.75 -7.17 11.86
C LYS A 112 3.88 -8.20 11.86
N GLU A 113 4.91 -7.99 12.68
CA GLU A 113 5.92 -9.02 12.95
C GLU A 113 5.21 -10.30 13.42
N THR A 114 5.09 -11.28 12.52
CA THR A 114 4.48 -12.55 12.84
C THR A 114 5.48 -13.34 13.66
N LYS A 115 5.17 -13.59 14.92
CA LYS A 115 5.92 -14.56 15.70
C LYS A 115 5.61 -15.95 15.18
N GLU A 116 6.62 -16.79 15.11
CA GLU A 116 6.42 -18.21 14.84
C GLU A 116 5.59 -18.79 15.99
N ILE A 117 4.46 -19.39 15.62
CA ILE A 117 3.64 -20.16 16.54
C ILE A 117 4.08 -21.60 16.35
N ASP A 118 4.57 -22.21 17.43
CA ASP A 118 4.82 -23.64 17.49
C ASP A 118 3.49 -24.36 17.74
N PHE A 119 3.12 -25.25 16.82
CA PHE A 119 1.89 -26.03 16.92
C PHE A 119 2.16 -27.45 17.43
N SER A 120 3.41 -27.78 17.75
CA SER A 120 3.81 -29.11 18.21
C SER A 120 3.08 -29.52 19.47
N GLU A 121 3.13 -28.70 20.52
CA GLU A 121 2.46 -28.99 21.78
C GLU A 121 0.91 -29.00 21.66
N PRO A 122 0.26 -27.98 21.04
CA PRO A 122 -1.18 -28.01 20.82
C PRO A 122 -1.69 -29.26 20.09
N PHE A 123 -0.96 -29.74 19.08
CA PHE A 123 -1.36 -30.96 18.37
C PHE A 123 -1.16 -32.22 19.21
N LYS A 124 -0.09 -32.30 20.01
CA LYS A 124 0.12 -33.43 20.92
C LYS A 124 -0.99 -33.51 21.96
N ASP A 125 -1.36 -32.38 22.54
CA ASP A 125 -2.44 -32.27 23.52
C ASP A 125 -3.79 -32.68 22.89
N PHE A 126 -4.07 -32.17 21.69
CA PHE A 126 -5.29 -32.52 20.93
C PHE A 126 -5.38 -34.01 20.59
N ILE A 127 -4.26 -34.61 20.17
CA ILE A 127 -4.20 -36.04 19.84
C ILE A 127 -4.43 -36.89 21.10
N LEU A 128 -3.84 -36.48 22.23
CA LEU A 128 -4.04 -37.16 23.50
C LEU A 128 -5.50 -37.04 23.97
N GLU A 129 -6.10 -35.86 23.88
CA GLU A 129 -7.47 -35.61 24.35
C GLU A 129 -8.52 -36.33 23.50
N HIS A 130 -8.42 -36.27 22.16
CA HIS A 130 -9.46 -36.81 21.28
C HIS A 130 -9.26 -38.25 20.86
N TYR A 131 -8.00 -38.71 20.79
CA TYR A 131 -7.68 -40.05 20.32
C TYR A 131 -7.05 -40.93 21.41
N SER A 132 -6.73 -40.37 22.59
CA SER A 132 -6.04 -41.09 23.68
C SER A 132 -4.72 -41.71 23.20
N GLU A 133 -4.08 -41.06 22.23
CA GLU A 133 -2.82 -41.50 21.64
C GLU A 133 -1.65 -40.60 22.07
N GLU A 134 -0.45 -41.17 22.13
CA GLU A 134 0.76 -40.41 22.40
C GLU A 134 1.12 -39.52 21.21
N GLY A 135 1.04 -38.20 21.39
CA GLY A 135 1.40 -37.22 20.36
C GLY A 135 2.84 -37.33 19.83
N ASN A 136 3.74 -37.97 20.58
CA ASN A 136 5.13 -38.24 20.17
C ASN A 136 5.24 -39.18 18.96
N LYS A 137 4.21 -39.96 18.65
CA LYS A 137 4.18 -40.80 17.44
C LYS A 137 4.03 -39.96 16.16
N TYR A 138 3.52 -38.75 16.29
CA TYR A 138 3.17 -37.86 15.18
C TYR A 138 4.14 -36.71 14.99
N THR A 139 5.25 -36.66 15.76
CA THR A 139 6.19 -35.52 15.74
C THR A 139 6.76 -35.26 14.34
N LYS A 140 7.04 -36.33 13.58
CA LYS A 140 7.51 -36.22 12.19
C LYS A 140 6.45 -35.59 11.29
N ALA A 141 5.21 -36.06 11.35
CA ALA A 141 4.11 -35.53 10.55
C ALA A 141 3.78 -34.06 10.91
N ILE A 142 3.88 -33.71 12.20
CA ILE A 142 3.69 -32.34 12.67
C ILE A 142 4.83 -31.44 12.16
N SER A 143 6.08 -31.92 12.16
CA SER A 143 7.22 -31.19 11.58
C SER A 143 7.03 -30.95 10.08
N ASP A 144 6.68 -31.99 9.32
CA ASP A 144 6.43 -31.88 7.87
C ASP A 144 5.31 -30.87 7.57
N PHE A 145 4.27 -30.84 8.40
CA PHE A 145 3.20 -29.84 8.32
C PHE A 145 3.68 -28.42 8.62
N MET A 146 4.52 -28.23 9.63
CA MET A 146 5.10 -26.91 9.94
C MET A 146 6.00 -26.41 8.81
N ASP A 147 6.80 -27.29 8.21
CA ASP A 147 7.65 -26.99 7.06
C ASP A 147 6.82 -26.59 5.84
N LEU A 148 5.74 -27.34 5.55
CA LEU A 148 4.81 -26.99 4.46
C LEU A 148 4.15 -25.63 4.69
N ARG A 149 3.71 -25.33 5.92
CA ARG A 149 3.11 -24.03 6.26
C ARG A 149 4.10 -22.89 6.04
N GLN A 150 5.37 -23.11 6.37
CA GLN A 150 6.42 -22.12 6.18
C GLN A 150 6.78 -21.95 4.69
N ALA A 151 6.77 -23.03 3.90
CA ALA A 151 7.04 -22.98 2.46
C ALA A 151 5.90 -22.30 1.64
N MET A 152 4.68 -22.31 2.16
CA MET A 152 3.50 -21.67 1.54
C MET A 152 3.35 -20.18 1.89
N ARG A 153 4.21 -19.63 2.77
CA ARG A 153 4.32 -18.19 3.05
C ARG A 153 5.27 -17.51 2.06
#